data_AF-A0A1D2U5J0-F1
#
_entry.id   AF-A0A1D2U5J0-F1
#
_cell.length_a   1.000
_cell.length_b   1.000
_cell.length_c   1.000
_cell.angle_alpha   90.00
_cell.angle_beta   90.00
_cell.angle_gamma   90.00
#
_symmetry.space_group_name_H-M   'P 1'
#
loop_
_entity.id
_entity.type
_entity.pdbx_description
1 polymer ?
#
loop_
_entity_poly.entity_id
_entity_poly.type
_entity_poly.pdbx_seq_one_letter_code
_entity_poly.pdbx_strand_id
1 'polypeptide(L)'
;MMRGRGLAGAGLALSDEQKDKIEKIHANVADTQWNLAGNIFAAAGKLHELLASEAPDRAAVQSAYKALSDLRLQQLEASLDMRAKVDAVLTKEQREWLQTWRQDAPGLQR
;
A
#
# COMPACT_ATOMS: atom_id res chain seq x y z
N MET A 1 9.76 -2.92 -5.78
CA MET A 1 9.16 -2.21 -6.93
C MET A 1 7.85 -2.89 -7.30
N MET A 2 6.71 -2.38 -6.82
CA MET A 2 5.35 -2.76 -7.26
C MET A 2 4.42 -1.55 -7.10
N ARG A 3 4.88 -0.38 -7.56
CA ARG A 3 4.04 0.82 -7.71
C ARG A 3 3.76 0.97 -9.20
N GLY A 4 2.52 0.71 -9.64
CA GLY A 4 2.14 1.03 -11.03
C GLY A 4 1.03 0.19 -11.68
N ARG A 5 0.60 -0.94 -11.11
CA ARG A 5 -0.45 -1.78 -11.75
C ARG A 5 -1.89 -1.45 -11.35
N GLY A 6 -2.16 -0.25 -10.83
CA GLY A 6 -3.54 0.15 -10.49
C GLY A 6 -4.28 0.72 -11.70
N LEU A 7 -4.05 1.99 -11.99
CA LEU A 7 -4.76 2.71 -13.05
C LEU A 7 -4.19 2.45 -14.44
N ALA A 8 -2.85 2.49 -14.58
CA ALA A 8 -2.17 2.23 -15.85
C ALA A 8 -2.35 0.78 -16.31
N GLY A 9 -2.39 -0.17 -15.36
CA GLY A 9 -2.69 -1.58 -15.65
C GLY A 9 -4.11 -1.81 -16.15
N ALA A 10 -5.05 -0.93 -15.78
CA ALA A 10 -6.44 -0.97 -16.24
C ALA A 10 -6.67 -0.26 -17.58
N GLY A 11 -5.65 0.38 -18.17
CA GLY A 11 -5.80 1.10 -19.44
C GLY A 11 -6.75 2.31 -19.35
N LEU A 12 -6.92 2.90 -18.16
CA LEU A 12 -7.79 4.06 -17.97
C LEU A 12 -7.25 5.28 -18.75
N ALA A 13 -8.08 5.82 -19.63
CA ALA A 13 -7.85 7.12 -20.24
C ALA A 13 -8.14 8.23 -19.22
N LEU A 14 -7.09 8.78 -18.61
CA LEU A 14 -7.15 9.90 -17.68
C LEU A 14 -6.94 11.22 -18.42
N SER A 15 -7.74 12.25 -18.09
CA SER A 15 -7.46 13.62 -18.55
C SER A 15 -6.21 14.17 -17.86
N ASP A 16 -5.61 15.23 -18.42
CA ASP A 16 -4.43 15.84 -17.83
C ASP A 16 -4.72 16.43 -16.45
N GLU A 17 -5.91 17.03 -16.24
CA GLU A 17 -6.34 17.48 -14.92
C GLU A 17 -6.44 16.33 -13.91
N GLN A 18 -6.91 15.15 -14.33
CA GLN A 18 -6.98 13.97 -13.46
C GLN A 18 -5.57 13.48 -13.10
N LYS A 19 -4.64 13.44 -14.07
CA LYS A 19 -3.24 13.07 -13.83
C LYS A 19 -2.60 14.00 -12.81
N ASP A 20 -2.74 15.32 -12.98
CA ASP A 20 -2.19 16.33 -12.06
C ASP A 20 -2.75 16.17 -10.64
N LYS A 21 -4.05 15.94 -10.50
CA LYS A 21 -4.69 15.71 -9.19
C LYS A 21 -4.17 14.44 -8.53
N ILE A 22 -4.02 13.36 -9.28
CA ILE A 22 -3.49 12.08 -8.78
C ILE A 22 -2.02 12.22 -8.38
N GLU A 23 -1.21 12.91 -9.18
CA GLU A 23 0.19 13.17 -8.85
C GLU A 23 0.33 13.97 -7.55
N LYS A 24 -0.48 15.02 -7.36
CA LYS A 24 -0.53 15.78 -6.10
C LYS A 24 -0.94 14.91 -4.91
N ILE A 25 -1.91 14.00 -5.08
CA ILE A 25 -2.29 13.04 -4.02
C ILE A 25 -1.08 12.18 -3.64
N HIS A 26 -0.32 11.68 -4.62
CA HIS A 26 0.89 10.90 -4.35
C HIS A 26 1.99 11.71 -3.68
N ALA A 27 2.25 12.93 -4.14
CA ALA A 27 3.26 13.82 -3.56
C ALA A 27 2.95 14.15 -2.10
N ASN A 28 1.69 14.48 -1.79
CA ASN A 28 1.26 14.87 -0.44
C ASN A 28 1.44 13.80 0.64
N VAL A 29 1.61 12.53 0.25
CA VAL A 29 1.77 11.41 1.17
C VAL A 29 3.09 10.67 0.99
N ALA A 30 3.96 11.16 0.09
CA ALA A 30 5.22 10.50 -0.25
C ALA A 30 6.12 10.33 0.97
N ASP A 31 6.32 11.40 1.74
CA ASP A 31 7.17 11.40 2.93
C ASP A 31 6.63 10.47 4.02
N THR A 32 5.31 10.53 4.27
CA THR A 32 4.63 9.64 5.22
C THR A 32 4.80 8.18 4.82
N GLN A 33 4.63 7.85 3.53
CA GLN A 33 4.83 6.49 3.03
C GLN A 33 6.29 6.03 3.14
N TRP A 34 7.25 6.93 2.87
CA TRP A 34 8.67 6.64 3.01
C TRP A 34 9.05 6.34 4.46
N ASN A 35 8.61 7.18 5.40
CA ASN A 35 8.86 6.98 6.83
C ASN A 35 8.22 5.68 7.32
N LEU A 36 6.98 5.41 6.94
CA LEU A 36 6.29 4.17 7.30
C LEU A 36 7.00 2.93 6.73
N ALA A 37 7.47 2.99 5.49
CA ALA A 37 8.24 1.90 4.89
C ALA A 37 9.56 1.65 5.62
N GLY A 38 10.26 2.73 6.03
CA GLY A 38 11.46 2.63 6.87
C GLY A 38 11.18 1.96 8.21
N ASN A 39 10.10 2.35 8.89
CA ASN A 39 9.70 1.76 10.16
C ASN A 39 9.35 0.27 10.03
N ILE A 40 8.62 -0.11 8.96
CA ILE A 40 8.30 -1.52 8.68
C ILE A 40 9.57 -2.32 8.43
N PHE A 41 10.51 -1.78 7.65
CA PHE A 41 11.79 -2.44 7.37
C PHE A 41 12.60 -2.65 8.66
N ALA A 42 12.73 -1.62 9.50
CA ALA A 42 13.42 -1.72 10.78
C ALA A 42 12.76 -2.74 11.73
N ALA A 43 11.42 -2.74 11.83
CA ALA A 43 10.68 -3.69 12.66
C ALA A 43 10.82 -5.14 12.16
N ALA A 44 10.82 -5.33 10.83
CA ALA A 44 11.05 -6.64 10.22
C ALA A 44 12.48 -7.13 10.48
N GLY A 45 13.48 -6.24 10.39
CA GLY A 45 14.88 -6.55 10.74
C GLY A 45 15.01 -7.01 12.19
N LYS A 46 14.44 -6.25 13.13
CA LYS A 46 14.44 -6.63 14.56
C LYS A 46 13.77 -7.99 14.82
N LEU A 47 12.62 -8.25 14.18
CA LEU A 47 11.95 -9.54 14.31
C LEU A 47 12.82 -10.67 13.76
N HIS A 48 13.47 -10.45 12.62
CA HIS A 48 14.39 -11.43 12.04
C HIS A 48 15.56 -11.73 12.98
N GLU A 49 16.20 -10.70 13.54
CA GLU A 49 17.32 -10.87 14.49
C GLU A 49 16.90 -11.71 15.72
N LEU A 50 15.74 -11.40 16.31
CA LEU A 50 15.21 -12.16 17.45
C LEU A 50 14.94 -13.63 17.12
N LEU A 51 14.41 -13.91 15.92
CA LEU A 51 14.14 -15.26 15.46
C LEU A 51 15.40 -16.05 15.08
N ALA A 52 16.48 -15.36 14.71
CA ALA A 52 17.76 -15.97 14.34
C ALA A 52 18.63 -16.37 15.54
N SER A 53 18.24 -15.98 16.75
CA SER A 53 18.91 -16.41 18.00
C SER A 53 18.83 -17.93 18.18
N GLU A 54 19.87 -18.53 18.79
CA GLU A 54 19.90 -19.96 19.13
C GLU A 54 18.75 -20.36 20.06
N ALA A 55 18.35 -19.45 20.95
CA ALA A 55 17.18 -19.59 21.82
C ALA A 55 16.37 -18.28 21.78
N PRO A 56 15.41 -18.13 20.84
CA PRO A 56 14.61 -16.93 20.73
C PRO A 56 13.76 -16.68 21.99
N ASP A 57 13.87 -15.47 22.58
CA ASP A 57 12.97 -15.04 23.64
C ASP A 57 11.55 -14.89 23.07
N ARG A 58 10.66 -15.80 23.49
CA ARG A 58 9.28 -15.84 23.04
C ARG A 58 8.52 -14.53 23.29
N ALA A 59 8.73 -13.88 24.43
CA ALA A 59 8.04 -12.64 24.76
C ALA A 59 8.53 -11.49 23.89
N ALA A 60 9.85 -11.41 23.67
CA ALA A 60 10.45 -10.43 22.77
C ALA A 60 9.98 -10.61 21.32
N VAL A 61 9.93 -11.85 20.83
CA VAL A 61 9.42 -12.19 19.48
C VAL A 61 7.96 -11.78 19.32
N GLN A 62 7.09 -12.11 20.29
CA GLN A 62 5.67 -11.73 20.24
C GLN A 62 5.48 -10.21 20.22
N SER A 63 6.24 -9.48 21.04
CA SER A 63 6.21 -8.02 21.07
C SER A 63 6.67 -7.42 19.73
N ALA A 64 7.78 -7.90 19.17
CA ALA A 64 8.30 -7.44 17.88
C ALA A 64 7.33 -7.73 16.72
N TYR A 65 6.71 -8.92 16.72
CA TYR A 65 5.72 -9.28 15.72
C TYR A 65 4.47 -8.38 15.79
N LYS A 66 3.99 -8.08 17.01
CA LYS A 66 2.86 -7.17 17.20
C LYS A 66 3.18 -5.77 16.67
N ALA A 67 4.34 -5.22 17.01
CA ALA A 67 4.76 -3.91 16.52
C ALA A 67 4.85 -3.86 14.98
N LEU A 68 5.40 -4.90 14.35
CA LEU A 68 5.41 -5.01 12.89
C LEU A 68 4.00 -5.11 12.29
N SER A 69 3.10 -5.82 12.96
CA SER A 69 1.71 -5.98 12.51
C SER A 69 0.94 -4.67 12.57
N ASP A 70 1.12 -3.88 13.64
CA ASP A 70 0.51 -2.55 13.78
C ASP A 70 0.99 -1.59 12.68
N LEU A 71 2.29 -1.62 12.34
CA LEU A 71 2.82 -0.83 11.23
C LEU A 71 2.26 -1.27 9.86
N ARG A 72 2.07 -2.57 9.65
CA ARG A 72 1.44 -3.10 8.43
C ARG A 72 -0.04 -2.70 8.33
N LEU A 73 -0.73 -2.63 9.46
CA LEU A 73 -2.11 -2.11 9.51
C LEU A 73 -2.15 -0.64 9.09
N GLN A 74 -1.27 0.20 9.63
CA GLN A 74 -1.16 1.61 9.21
C GLN A 74 -0.85 1.74 7.71
N GLN A 75 -0.04 0.83 7.14
CA GLN A 75 0.23 0.82 5.70
C GLN A 75 -1.00 0.47 4.88
N LEU A 76 -1.82 -0.48 5.34
CA LEU A 76 -3.09 -0.82 4.71
C LEU A 76 -4.05 0.37 4.75
N GLU A 77 -4.23 0.99 5.91
CA GLU A 77 -5.09 2.17 6.09
C GLU A 77 -4.66 3.31 5.16
N ALA A 78 -3.36 3.64 5.12
CA ALA A 78 -2.83 4.66 4.22
C ALA A 78 -3.07 4.33 2.73
N SER A 79 -3.00 3.06 2.35
CA SER A 79 -3.33 2.61 0.99
C SER A 79 -4.82 2.75 0.67
N LEU A 80 -5.71 2.46 1.63
CA LEU A 80 -7.15 2.59 1.46
C LEU A 80 -7.54 4.07 1.32
N ASP A 81 -6.96 4.94 2.14
CA ASP A 81 -7.18 6.38 2.07
C ASP A 81 -6.71 6.97 0.74
N MET A 82 -5.52 6.57 0.28
CA MET A 82 -5.02 6.99 -1.03
C MET A 82 -5.95 6.53 -2.15
N ARG A 83 -6.40 5.27 -2.10
CA ARG A 83 -7.33 4.73 -3.10
C ARG A 83 -8.65 5.50 -3.11
N ALA A 84 -9.22 5.81 -1.95
CA ALA A 84 -10.44 6.60 -1.86
C ALA A 84 -10.27 8.00 -2.48
N LYS A 85 -9.14 8.67 -2.20
CA LYS A 85 -8.82 9.98 -2.81
C LYS A 85 -8.67 9.92 -4.33
N VAL A 86 -8.03 8.86 -4.84
CA VAL A 86 -7.88 8.64 -6.29
C VAL A 86 -9.23 8.32 -6.93
N ASP A 87 -10.03 7.42 -6.34
CA ASP A 87 -11.36 7.05 -6.85
C ASP A 87 -12.31 8.27 -6.92
N ALA A 88 -12.13 9.26 -6.04
CA ALA A 88 -12.87 10.52 -6.07
C ALA A 88 -12.51 11.45 -7.25
N VAL A 89 -11.33 11.29 -7.86
CA VAL A 89 -10.89 12.05 -9.06
C VAL A 89 -11.46 11.45 -10.34
N LEU A 90 -11.83 10.17 -10.32
CA LEU A 90 -12.33 9.44 -11.48
C LEU A 90 -13.80 9.74 -11.76
N THR A 91 -14.21 9.63 -13.02
CA THR A 91 -15.62 9.61 -13.41
C THR A 91 -16.29 8.31 -12.94
N LYS A 92 -17.62 8.27 -13.02
CA LYS A 92 -18.37 7.06 -12.67
C LYS A 92 -17.99 5.89 -13.58
N GLU A 93 -17.91 6.14 -14.88
CA GLU A 93 -17.59 5.15 -15.92
C GLU A 93 -16.16 4.61 -15.72
N GLN A 94 -15.20 5.50 -15.41
CA GLN A 94 -13.83 5.10 -15.11
C GLN A 94 -13.75 4.22 -13.85
N ARG A 95 -14.52 4.54 -12.80
CA ARG A 95 -14.58 3.70 -11.58
C ARG A 95 -15.19 2.32 -11.85
N GLU A 96 -16.27 2.27 -12.62
CA GLU A 96 -16.93 1.01 -13.00
C GLU A 96 -15.99 0.14 -13.82
N TRP A 97 -15.34 0.70 -14.83
CA TRP A 97 -14.32 0.01 -15.61
C TRP A 97 -13.18 -0.54 -14.74
N LEU A 98 -12.66 0.30 -13.84
CA LEU A 98 -11.59 -0.11 -12.93
C LEU A 98 -12.04 -1.22 -11.98
N GLN A 99 -13.32 -1.22 -11.58
CA GLN A 99 -13.88 -2.26 -10.73
C GLN A 99 -13.99 -3.59 -11.47
N THR A 100 -14.52 -3.59 -12.69
CA THR A 100 -14.58 -4.78 -13.56
C THR A 100 -13.19 -5.34 -13.82
N TRP A 101 -12.23 -4.47 -14.21
CA TRP A 101 -10.84 -4.89 -14.43
C TRP A 101 -10.23 -5.55 -13.18
N ARG A 102 -10.50 -5.05 -11.98
CA ARG A 102 -10.01 -5.68 -10.73
C ARG A 102 -10.62 -7.05 -10.45
N GLN A 103 -11.85 -7.29 -10.88
CA GLN A 103 -12.53 -8.58 -10.72
C GLN A 103 -12.05 -9.61 -11.76
N ASP A 104 -11.78 -9.14 -12.97
CA ASP A 104 -11.44 -9.97 -14.13
C ASP A 104 -9.92 -10.16 -14.32
N ALA A 105 -9.08 -9.34 -13.69
CA ALA A 105 -7.63 -9.42 -13.84
C ALA A 105 -7.07 -10.77 -13.33
N PRO A 106 -6.43 -11.57 -14.20
CA PRO A 106 -5.81 -12.83 -13.80
C PRO A 106 -4.65 -12.53 -12.84
N GLY A 107 -4.81 -12.95 -11.58
CA GLY A 107 -3.85 -12.71 -10.49
C GLY A 107 -4.33 -11.78 -9.37
N LEU A 108 -5.54 -11.19 -9.46
CA LEU A 108 -6.20 -10.51 -8.34
C LEU A 108 -7.35 -11.33 -7.73
N GLN A 109 -7.81 -12.39 -8.41
CA GLN A 109 -8.62 -13.43 -7.79
C GLN A 109 -7.72 -14.23 -6.84
N ARG A 110 -7.93 -14.02 -5.53
CA ARG A 110 -7.50 -14.97 -4.51
C ARG A 110 -8.51 -16.09 -4.42
#